data_AF-A0A6M3L7T6-F1
#
_entry.id   AF-A0A6M3L7T6-F1
#
_cell.length_a   1.000
_cell.length_b   1.000
_cell.length_c   1.000
_cell.angle_alpha   90.00
_cell.angle_beta   90.00
_cell.angle_gamma   90.00
#
_symmetry.space_group_name_H-M   'P 1'
#
loop_
_entity.id
_entity.type
_entity.pdbx_description
1 polymer ?
#
loop_
_entity_poly.entity_id
_entity_poly.type
_entity_poly.pdbx_seq_one_letter_code
_entity_poly.pdbx_strand_id
1 'polypeptide(L)'
;MEIKPYFKTDHGKLYCGDCRDILPEISGITAVVTDPPYELNFMGKAWDKTGISFQMETWKLVLNSCLPGAVMLAFGGTRTSHRMICAIEDAGWEIRDSLMWLYGSGFPKSLNI
;
A
#
# COMPACT_ATOMS: atom_id res chain seq x y z
N MET A 1 10.98 14.89 -12.94
CA MET A 1 12.46 14.85 -12.72
C MET A 1 12.91 13.47 -13.15
N GLU A 2 14.05 13.28 -13.82
CA GLU A 2 14.41 11.92 -14.27
C GLU A 2 14.69 11.00 -13.07
N ILE A 3 13.76 10.08 -12.76
CA ILE A 3 13.92 9.13 -11.65
C ILE A 3 14.90 8.02 -12.03
N LYS A 4 15.94 7.84 -11.20
CA LYS A 4 16.94 6.78 -11.41
C LYS A 4 16.70 5.64 -10.43
N PRO A 5 16.71 4.37 -10.88
CA PRO A 5 16.60 3.24 -9.97
C PRO A 5 17.82 3.20 -9.04
N TYR A 6 17.57 2.96 -7.76
CA TYR A 6 18.61 2.73 -6.75
C TYR A 6 19.33 1.39 -7.00
N PHE A 7 18.58 0.38 -7.43
CA PHE A 7 19.11 -0.93 -7.79
C PHE A 7 18.37 -1.49 -9.00
N LYS A 8 19.07 -2.24 -9.85
CA LYS A 8 18.50 -2.83 -11.07
C LYS A 8 19.07 -4.22 -11.30
N THR A 9 18.20 -5.14 -11.69
CA THR A 9 18.53 -6.47 -12.20
C THR A 9 17.93 -6.65 -13.59
N ASP A 10 18.08 -7.85 -14.16
CA ASP A 10 17.40 -8.23 -15.40
C ASP A 10 15.88 -8.39 -15.21
N HIS A 11 15.42 -8.57 -13.97
CA HIS A 11 14.02 -8.84 -13.64
C HIS A 11 13.28 -7.65 -13.02
N GLY A 12 13.98 -6.60 -12.61
CA GLY A 12 13.31 -5.50 -11.92
C GLY A 12 14.20 -4.32 -11.56
N LYS A 13 13.53 -3.30 -11.03
CA LYS A 13 14.14 -2.06 -10.56
C LYS A 13 13.62 -1.75 -9.17
N LEU A 14 14.49 -1.28 -8.30
CA LEU A 14 14.15 -0.74 -6.99
C LEU A 14 14.39 0.77 -7.04
N TYR A 15 13.38 1.53 -6.65
CA TYR A 15 13.47 2.98 -6.51
C TYR A 15 13.46 3.33 -5.02
N CYS A 16 14.36 4.23 -4.60
CA CYS A 16 14.44 4.69 -3.21
C CYS A 16 13.92 6.12 -3.14
N GLY A 17 12.75 6.30 -2.52
CA GLY A 17 12.11 7.60 -2.37
C GLY A 17 10.68 7.48 -1.87
N ASP A 18 10.01 8.62 -1.72
CA ASP A 18 8.57 8.66 -1.42
C ASP A 18 7.79 8.10 -2.61
N CYS A 19 6.86 7.18 -2.37
CA CYS A 19 6.07 6.60 -3.45
C CYS A 19 5.23 7.67 -4.18
N ARG A 20 4.86 8.76 -3.51
CA ARG A 20 4.08 9.85 -4.10
C ARG A 20 4.86 10.63 -5.15
N ASP A 21 6.19 10.64 -5.05
CA ASP A 21 7.08 11.27 -6.03
C ASP A 21 7.45 10.28 -7.15
N ILE A 22 7.50 8.98 -6.86
CA ILE A 22 7.92 7.93 -7.82
C ILE A 22 6.76 7.47 -8.71
N LEU A 23 5.57 7.22 -8.13
CA LEU A 23 4.42 6.67 -8.85
C LEU A 23 4.02 7.49 -10.09
N PRO A 24 4.06 8.84 -10.09
CA PRO A 24 3.76 9.64 -11.28
C PRO A 24 4.69 9.40 -12.48
N GLU A 25 5.90 8.88 -12.23
CA GLU A 25 6.96 8.71 -13.23
C GLU A 25 7.02 7.26 -13.76
N ILE A 26 6.13 6.38 -13.28
CA ILE A 26 5.99 4.99 -13.75
C ILE A 26 4.59 4.75 -14.31
N SER A 27 4.49 3.92 -15.35
CA SER A 27 3.23 3.57 -15.99
C SER A 27 3.27 2.14 -16.54
N GLY A 28 2.11 1.62 -16.95
CA GLY A 28 2.02 0.29 -17.55
C GLY A 28 1.93 -0.84 -16.52
N ILE A 29 1.58 -0.54 -15.27
CA ILE A 29 1.45 -1.55 -14.22
C ILE A 29 0.21 -2.40 -14.46
N THR A 30 0.38 -3.72 -14.46
CA THR A 30 -0.70 -4.71 -14.62
C THR A 30 -1.13 -5.34 -13.31
N ALA A 31 -0.27 -5.30 -12.28
CA ALA A 31 -0.57 -5.80 -10.95
C ALA A 31 0.20 -5.02 -9.89
N VAL A 32 -0.47 -4.76 -8.77
CA VAL A 32 0.11 -4.11 -7.58
C VAL A 32 -0.01 -5.05 -6.39
N VAL A 33 1.10 -5.27 -5.68
CA VAL A 33 1.12 -5.94 -4.38
C VAL A 33 1.81 -5.01 -3.41
N THR A 34 1.13 -4.59 -2.35
CA THR A 34 1.64 -3.56 -1.44
C THR A 34 1.30 -3.83 0.01
N ASP A 35 2.28 -3.58 0.87
CA ASP A 35 2.15 -3.57 2.32
C ASP A 35 2.43 -2.15 2.83
N PRO A 36 1.41 -1.25 2.77
CA PRO A 36 1.59 0.15 3.11
C PRO A 36 1.66 0.32 4.63
N PRO A 37 2.07 1.50 5.14
CA PRO A 37 2.00 1.78 6.57
C PRO A 37 0.58 1.57 7.14
N TYR A 38 0.44 0.89 8.28
CA TYR A 38 -0.87 0.57 8.87
C TYR A 38 -1.41 1.66 9.78
N GLU A 39 -0.61 2.70 10.00
CA GLU A 39 -0.94 3.86 10.82
C GLU A 39 -1.15 3.48 12.29
N LEU A 40 -0.36 2.51 12.77
CA LEU A 40 -0.40 1.97 14.13
C LEU A 40 0.65 2.61 15.04
N ASN A 41 1.47 3.53 14.53
CA ASN A 41 2.66 4.06 15.19
C ASN A 41 3.61 2.92 15.61
N PHE A 42 3.81 1.95 14.72
CA PHE A 42 4.58 0.75 14.98
C PHE A 42 6.00 1.08 15.49
N MET A 43 6.31 0.60 16.70
CA MET A 43 7.58 0.87 17.41
C MET A 43 7.93 2.37 17.52
N GLY A 44 6.94 3.26 17.53
CA GLY A 44 7.14 4.71 17.59
C GLY A 44 7.79 5.29 16.33
N LYS A 45 7.78 4.57 15.20
CA LYS A 45 8.38 5.04 13.96
C LYS A 45 7.43 5.96 13.20
N ALA A 46 7.93 7.13 12.82
CA ALA A 46 7.14 8.18 12.18
C ALA A 46 6.51 7.78 10.84
N TRP A 47 7.12 6.85 10.10
CA TRP A 47 6.59 6.37 8.82
C TRP A 47 5.25 5.65 8.97
N ASP A 48 4.95 5.08 10.14
CA ASP A 48 3.71 4.36 10.44
C ASP A 48 2.68 5.23 11.17
N LYS A 49 2.72 6.55 10.97
CA LYS A 49 1.80 7.50 11.57
C LYS A 49 1.59 8.77 10.72
N THR A 50 1.66 8.64 9.41
CA THR A 50 1.52 9.76 8.47
C THR A 50 0.10 9.93 7.94
N GLY A 51 -0.74 8.90 8.08
CA GLY A 51 -2.07 8.80 7.48
C GLY A 51 -2.05 8.47 5.99
N ILE A 52 -0.90 8.13 5.39
CA ILE A 52 -0.74 7.97 3.94
C ILE A 52 -1.68 6.89 3.38
N SER A 53 -1.92 5.82 4.14
CA SER A 53 -2.80 4.72 3.72
C SER A 53 -4.28 5.04 3.79
N PHE A 54 -4.66 6.13 4.48
CA PHE A 54 -6.05 6.57 4.62
C PHE A 54 -6.37 7.78 3.73
N GLN A 55 -5.46 8.18 2.85
CA GLN A 55 -5.64 9.28 1.91
C GLN A 55 -5.98 8.71 0.53
N MET A 56 -7.08 9.16 -0.06
CA MET A 56 -7.48 8.71 -1.40
C MET A 56 -6.43 9.09 -2.46
N GLU A 57 -5.71 10.20 -2.26
CA GLU A 57 -4.71 10.74 -3.15
C GLU A 57 -3.57 9.74 -3.36
N THR A 58 -3.15 9.05 -2.30
CA THR A 58 -2.15 7.98 -2.38
C THR A 58 -2.60 6.89 -3.34
N TRP A 59 -3.83 6.39 -3.17
CA TRP A 59 -4.37 5.31 -3.97
C TRP A 59 -4.71 5.73 -5.40
N LYS A 60 -4.98 7.03 -5.61
CA LYS A 60 -5.17 7.61 -6.93
C LYS A 60 -3.88 7.61 -7.75
N LEU A 61 -2.74 7.89 -7.11
CA LEU A 61 -1.44 7.77 -7.77
C LEU A 61 -1.16 6.33 -8.22
N VAL A 62 -1.50 5.35 -7.38
CA VAL A 62 -1.39 3.93 -7.75
C VAL A 62 -2.30 3.62 -8.94
N LEU A 63 -3.57 4.02 -8.91
CA LEU A 63 -4.51 3.80 -10.01
C LEU A 63 -4.02 4.42 -11.33
N ASN A 64 -3.52 5.66 -11.28
CA ASN A 64 -3.05 6.38 -12.47
C ASN A 64 -1.82 5.73 -13.12
N SER A 65 -1.02 4.98 -12.36
CA SER A 65 0.14 4.24 -12.89
C SER A 65 -0.24 2.90 -13.55
N CYS A 66 -1.48 2.45 -13.38
CA CYS A 66 -1.96 1.14 -13.83
C CYS A 66 -2.63 1.17 -15.21
N LEU A 67 -2.58 0.05 -15.92
CA LEU A 67 -3.39 -0.19 -17.12
C LEU A 67 -4.85 -0.52 -16.74
N PRO A 68 -5.83 -0.28 -17.64
CA PRO A 68 -7.18 -0.78 -17.45
C PRO A 68 -7.21 -2.30 -17.21
N GLY A 69 -7.91 -2.73 -16.15
CA GLY A 69 -7.97 -4.13 -15.75
C GLY A 69 -6.83 -4.61 -14.85
N ALA A 70 -5.92 -3.72 -14.42
CA ALA A 70 -4.92 -4.05 -13.41
C ALA A 70 -5.56 -4.49 -12.09
N VAL A 71 -4.89 -5.40 -11.40
CA VAL A 71 -5.32 -5.92 -10.09
C VAL A 71 -4.43 -5.38 -8.97
N MET A 72 -5.00 -5.15 -7.79
CA MET A 72 -4.27 -4.75 -6.61
C MET A 72 -4.57 -5.67 -5.44
N LEU A 73 -3.53 -6.09 -4.74
CA LEU A 73 -3.60 -6.73 -3.42
C LEU A 73 -2.90 -5.81 -2.40
N ALA A 74 -3.67 -5.23 -1.49
CA ALA A 74 -3.17 -4.35 -0.44
C ALA A 74 -3.34 -5.01 0.94
N PHE A 75 -2.26 -5.04 1.72
CA PHE A 75 -2.28 -5.52 3.11
C PHE A 75 -2.67 -4.38 4.06
N GLY A 76 -3.25 -4.72 5.21
CA GLY A 76 -3.70 -3.74 6.18
C GLY A 76 -3.83 -4.30 7.59
N GLY A 77 -3.72 -3.41 8.58
CA GLY A 77 -3.88 -3.77 9.98
C GLY A 77 -5.32 -4.15 10.32
N THR A 78 -5.51 -5.18 11.17
CA THR A 78 -6.84 -5.72 11.54
C THR A 78 -7.83 -4.66 12.05
N ARG A 79 -7.35 -3.63 12.75
CA ARG A 79 -8.20 -2.58 13.35
C ARG A 79 -8.34 -1.35 12.48
N THR A 80 -7.52 -1.21 11.43
CA THR A 80 -7.40 0.02 10.64
C THR A 80 -7.68 -0.18 9.15
N SER A 81 -7.71 -1.43 8.67
CA SER A 81 -7.89 -1.78 7.25
C SER A 81 -9.14 -1.17 6.63
N HIS A 82 -10.24 -1.07 7.38
CA HIS A 82 -11.48 -0.45 6.89
C HIS A 82 -11.29 0.98 6.37
N ARG A 83 -10.43 1.80 7.03
CA ARG A 83 -10.15 3.18 6.57
C ARG A 83 -9.36 3.19 5.26
N MET A 84 -8.41 2.26 5.15
CA MET A 84 -7.63 2.07 3.93
C MET A 84 -8.53 1.61 2.77
N ILE A 85 -9.46 0.68 3.03
CA ILE A 85 -10.42 0.19 2.03
C ILE A 85 -11.29 1.35 1.53
N CYS A 86 -11.82 2.20 2.41
CA CYS A 86 -12.56 3.40 1.99
C CYS A 86 -11.71 4.31 1.09
N ALA A 87 -10.47 4.60 1.48
CA ALA A 87 -9.58 5.44 0.68
C ALA A 87 -9.23 4.83 -0.69
N ILE A 88 -9.12 3.50 -0.78
CA ILE A 88 -8.94 2.76 -2.04
C ILE A 88 -10.17 2.91 -2.93
N GLU A 89 -11.37 2.69 -2.37
CA GLU A 89 -12.64 2.83 -3.08
C GLU A 89 -12.87 4.26 -3.58
N ASP A 90 -12.65 5.26 -2.71
CA ASP A 90 -12.77 6.69 -3.02
C ASP A 90 -11.80 7.13 -4.14
N ALA A 91 -10.64 6.48 -4.28
CA ALA A 91 -9.71 6.73 -5.38
C ALA A 91 -10.23 6.22 -6.75
N GLY A 92 -11.27 5.39 -6.75
CA GLY A 92 -11.90 4.82 -7.95
C GLY A 92 -11.51 3.37 -8.23
N TRP A 93 -10.90 2.67 -7.26
CA TRP A 93 -10.74 1.22 -7.35
C TRP A 93 -12.05 0.51 -7.01
N GLU A 94 -12.28 -0.63 -7.64
CA GLU A 94 -13.38 -1.53 -7.28
C GLU A 94 -12.90 -2.55 -6.24
N ILE A 95 -13.55 -2.60 -5.08
CA ILE A 95 -13.26 -3.61 -4.05
C ILE A 95 -13.86 -4.94 -4.47
N ARG A 96 -12.99 -5.91 -4.79
CA ARG A 96 -13.41 -7.23 -5.27
C ARG A 96 -13.66 -8.23 -4.16
N ASP A 97 -12.79 -8.27 -3.17
CA ASP A 97 -12.87 -9.24 -2.07
C ASP A 97 -12.04 -8.74 -0.87
N SER A 98 -12.19 -9.42 0.27
CA SER A 98 -11.38 -9.23 1.47
C SER A 98 -10.75 -10.57 1.90
N LEU A 99 -9.42 -10.63 1.84
CA LEU A 99 -8.66 -11.79 2.29
C LEU A 99 -8.18 -11.56 3.73
N MET A 100 -8.42 -12.52 4.62
CA MET A 100 -7.98 -12.44 6.01
C MET A 100 -6.80 -13.37 6.27
N TRP A 101 -5.68 -12.80 6.71
CA TRP A 101 -4.55 -13.59 7.19
C TRP A 101 -4.78 -14.02 8.64
N LEU A 102 -5.25 -15.25 8.82
CA LEU A 102 -5.52 -15.85 10.12
C LEU A 102 -4.31 -16.65 10.61
N TYR A 103 -3.84 -16.35 11.82
CA TYR A 103 -2.76 -17.09 12.48
C TYR A 103 -3.34 -17.96 13.60
N GLY A 104 -3.09 -19.27 13.53
CA GLY A 104 -3.47 -20.23 14.58
C GLY A 104 -2.49 -20.27 15.77
N SER A 105 -1.35 -19.59 15.66
CA SER A 105 -0.31 -19.49 16.68
C SER A 105 0.41 -18.15 16.56
N GLY A 106 1.03 -17.66 17.65
CA GLY A 106 1.81 -16.43 17.66
C GLY A 106 1.62 -15.59 18.90
N PHE A 107 2.21 -14.39 18.90
CA PHE A 107 2.09 -13.44 20.00
C PHE A 107 0.67 -12.87 20.08
N PRO A 108 0.02 -12.85 21.26
CA PRO A 108 -1.25 -12.17 21.46
C PRO A 108 -1.18 -10.73 20.96
N LYS A 109 -2.07 -10.35 20.04
CA LYS A 109 -2.18 -8.98 19.49
C LYS A 109 -3.14 -8.09 20.29
N SER A 110 -3.48 -8.54 21.49
CA SER A 110 -4.31 -7.87 22.47
C SER A 110 -3.79 -8.20 23.87
N LEU A 111 -4.15 -7.36 24.84
CA LEU A 111 -3.89 -7.62 26.26
C LEU A 111 -4.76 -8.79 26.73
N ASN A 112 -4.21 -9.60 27.64
CA ASN A 112 -4.99 -10.52 28.44
C ASN A 112 -5.61 -9.70 29.58
N ILE A 113 -6.92 -9.47 29.53
CA ILE A 113 -7.69 -8.73 30.56
C ILE A 113 -8.35 -9.70 31.53
#